data_AF-A0A8J4SKU6-F1
#
_entry.id   AF-A0A8J4SKU6-F1
#
_cell.length_a   1.000
_cell.length_b   1.000
_cell.length_c   1.000
_cell.angle_alpha   90.00
_cell.angle_beta   90.00
_cell.angle_gamma   90.00
#
_symmetry.space_group_name_H-M   'P 1'
#
loop_
_entity.id
_entity.type
_entity.pdbx_description
1 polymer ?
#
loop_
_entity_poly.entity_id
_entity_poly.type
_entity_poly.pdbx_seq_one_letter_code
_entity_poly.pdbx_strand_id
1 'polypeptide(L)'
;DGGPRVGLLCEFLSTLRTRLPSVISPQSDTQTYHPTSLLSRVSAQAAHTTTSSTTSTSVHVSILPVCGLIFQLNEGTLLTSAEQQTLLTAVARAVIDSEGVQENACAAQLSPIPPRLPCWLAYQVARQANRYGQHDLAASIYDKLSPMTLSEQTNYWLRGLWEFSRAEAQLLVLTRQLHADCPQPQNDVPDAQENVRLKPQPWVDDLIDGLRRAADVVHKTRSLFICVGGSDNRWFQAEYVGIRGNLYLCLAELCICANYFTHVGRWSGRYHSRGTNSADSIAVRTLAVPTSVVRQLDLWSGLADRLCTLQSQCLDADQTTHGHLYALIQLVGFFIDVLQSICDVYGGADRLHYEQIPVSENLSKGDPFCAVLQELRQIAQSHMKFNPLRPTNFDWLSYLALKVARVASHWPRFFFQRLQTSTVRLVLLPKAGNNPEDVLTVSSEVGHMVQVMGVVQQRSRLPHGQVARRIHAVEVELTVTTASSETTGLHRRGVGDLVFSSIRSARLQRDYFHCEFCVRFPDPAQSSHNTAQRQTSTIYRVSAVAILSDTFGTRWRLTHASGAPIETTLVRVESINNSSLSLPSTPTKLTDPADSRVNV
;
A
#
# COMPACT_ATOMS: atom_id res chain seq x y z
N ASP A 1 -40.92 -2.18 -4.86
CA ASP A 1 -41.17 -3.62 -4.69
C ASP A 1 -40.07 -4.40 -3.99
N GLY A 2 -38.99 -3.80 -3.45
CA GLY A 2 -37.97 -4.49 -2.63
C GLY A 2 -37.18 -5.64 -3.28
N GLY A 3 -37.64 -6.13 -4.44
CA GLY A 3 -37.14 -7.30 -5.11
C GLY A 3 -35.85 -7.09 -5.89
N PRO A 4 -35.36 -8.13 -6.58
CA PRO A 4 -34.06 -8.15 -7.24
C PRO A 4 -33.89 -7.03 -8.28
N ARG A 5 -34.98 -6.54 -8.88
CA ARG A 5 -34.96 -5.39 -9.81
C ARG A 5 -34.47 -4.10 -9.18
N VAL A 6 -34.83 -3.84 -7.91
CA VAL A 6 -34.37 -2.64 -7.19
C VAL A 6 -32.88 -2.74 -6.89
N GLY A 7 -32.41 -3.93 -6.47
CA GLY A 7 -30.98 -4.19 -6.27
C GLY A 7 -30.17 -3.92 -7.53
N LEU A 8 -30.61 -4.47 -8.67
CA LEU A 8 -29.98 -4.25 -9.98
C LEU A 8 -30.02 -2.79 -10.41
N LEU A 9 -31.14 -2.08 -10.18
CA LEU A 9 -31.25 -0.66 -10.47
C LEU A 9 -30.26 0.15 -9.62
N CYS A 10 -30.16 -0.13 -8.32
CA CYS A 10 -29.20 0.54 -7.44
C CYS A 10 -27.75 0.26 -7.85
N GLU A 11 -27.43 -0.96 -8.27
CA GLU A 11 -26.11 -1.32 -8.79
C GLU A 11 -25.80 -0.58 -10.11
N PHE A 12 -26.78 -0.52 -11.01
CA PHE A 12 -26.69 0.24 -12.26
C PHE A 12 -26.45 1.74 -11.99
N LEU A 13 -27.25 2.36 -11.11
CA LEU A 13 -27.11 3.77 -10.74
C LEU A 13 -25.77 4.05 -10.05
N SER A 14 -25.31 3.15 -9.17
CA SER A 14 -23.99 3.26 -8.53
C SER A 14 -22.87 3.20 -9.56
N THR A 15 -22.99 2.31 -10.55
CA THR A 15 -22.03 2.17 -11.65
C THR A 15 -22.01 3.41 -12.52
N LEU A 16 -23.18 3.92 -12.90
CA LEU A 16 -23.31 5.16 -13.66
C LEU A 16 -22.68 6.34 -12.91
N ARG A 17 -22.96 6.50 -11.60
CA ARG A 17 -22.40 7.59 -10.81
C ARG A 17 -20.87 7.52 -10.73
N THR A 18 -20.31 6.31 -10.70
CA THR A 18 -18.86 6.09 -10.66
C THR A 18 -18.18 6.35 -12.01
N ARG A 19 -18.82 5.95 -13.11
CA ARG A 19 -18.22 6.00 -14.47
C ARG A 19 -18.55 7.29 -15.22
N LEU A 20 -19.70 7.87 -14.95
CA LEU A 20 -20.29 9.03 -15.62
C LEU A 20 -20.89 9.99 -14.58
N PRO A 21 -20.07 10.57 -13.68
CA PRO A 21 -20.56 11.46 -12.63
C PRO A 21 -21.32 12.66 -13.20
N SER A 22 -20.98 13.14 -14.41
CA SER A 22 -21.67 14.23 -15.09
C SER A 22 -23.12 13.94 -15.47
N VAL A 23 -23.54 12.67 -15.50
CA VAL A 23 -24.92 12.26 -15.85
C VAL A 23 -25.83 12.26 -14.62
N ILE A 24 -25.28 12.06 -13.42
CA ILE A 24 -26.03 11.89 -12.17
C ILE A 24 -25.78 13.05 -11.18
N SER A 25 -24.74 13.86 -11.40
CA SER A 25 -24.51 15.06 -10.61
C SER A 25 -25.65 16.06 -10.86
N PRO A 26 -26.28 16.59 -9.80
CA PRO A 26 -27.37 17.55 -9.96
C PRO A 26 -26.87 18.78 -10.70
N GLN A 27 -27.55 19.17 -11.78
CA GLN A 27 -27.20 20.36 -12.56
C GLN A 27 -27.55 21.68 -11.85
N SER A 28 -28.19 21.61 -10.68
CA SER A 28 -28.57 22.75 -9.84
C SER A 28 -28.69 22.36 -8.35
N ASP A 29 -28.41 23.29 -7.44
CA ASP A 29 -28.50 23.13 -5.97
C ASP A 29 -29.89 22.70 -5.45
N THR A 30 -30.92 22.75 -6.30
CA THR A 30 -32.31 22.37 -6.00
C THR A 30 -32.63 20.89 -6.26
N GLN A 31 -31.71 20.12 -6.87
CA GLN A 31 -31.89 18.69 -7.17
C GLN A 31 -30.92 17.77 -6.40
N THR A 32 -30.37 18.25 -5.28
CA THR A 32 -29.51 17.44 -4.42
C THR A 32 -30.35 16.32 -3.80
N TYR A 33 -30.13 15.08 -4.25
CA TYR A 33 -30.80 13.90 -3.71
C TYR A 33 -30.38 13.72 -2.24
N HIS A 34 -31.16 14.26 -1.30
CA HIS A 34 -30.84 14.09 0.10
C HIS A 34 -31.00 12.63 0.53
N PRO A 35 -30.00 12.03 1.21
CA PRO A 35 -30.05 10.65 1.70
C PRO A 35 -31.28 10.39 2.54
N THR A 36 -31.73 11.40 3.30
CA THR A 36 -32.94 11.36 4.14
C THR A 36 -34.21 11.01 3.37
N SER A 37 -34.34 11.46 2.10
CA SER A 37 -35.50 11.17 1.25
C SER A 37 -35.51 9.73 0.72
N LEU A 38 -34.32 9.15 0.46
CA LEU A 38 -34.18 7.75 0.07
C LEU A 38 -34.29 6.84 1.30
N LEU A 39 -33.68 7.23 2.42
CA LEU A 39 -33.80 6.53 3.71
C LEU A 39 -35.24 6.48 4.18
N SER A 40 -35.99 7.58 4.07
CA SER A 40 -37.41 7.61 4.43
C SER A 40 -38.23 6.70 3.51
N ARG A 41 -37.96 6.68 2.21
CA ARG A 41 -38.60 5.74 1.26
C ARG A 41 -38.25 4.28 1.52
N VAL A 42 -36.99 3.96 1.82
CA VAL A 42 -36.56 2.61 2.20
C VAL A 42 -37.26 2.18 3.49
N SER A 43 -37.38 3.09 4.48
CA SER A 43 -38.06 2.82 5.74
C SER A 43 -39.59 2.66 5.58
N ALA A 44 -40.21 3.45 4.70
CA ALA A 44 -41.65 3.37 4.42
C ALA A 44 -42.00 2.11 3.62
N GLN A 45 -41.14 1.72 2.68
CA GLN A 45 -41.38 0.53 1.86
C GLN A 45 -41.21 -0.76 2.67
N ALA A 46 -40.29 -0.80 3.64
CA ALA A 46 -40.19 -1.90 4.60
C ALA A 46 -41.46 -2.05 5.46
N ALA A 47 -42.26 -0.99 5.66
CA ALA A 47 -43.51 -1.09 6.42
C ALA A 47 -44.70 -1.64 5.58
N HIS A 48 -44.59 -1.70 4.25
CA HIS A 48 -45.71 -2.01 3.34
C HIS A 48 -45.57 -3.34 2.57
N THR A 49 -44.47 -4.07 2.74
CA THR A 49 -44.26 -5.40 2.14
C THR A 49 -44.94 -6.52 2.95
N THR A 50 -46.28 -6.53 2.99
CA THR A 50 -47.05 -7.59 3.67
C THR A 50 -47.55 -8.71 2.75
N THR A 51 -47.27 -8.70 1.44
CA THR A 51 -48.00 -9.58 0.49
C THR A 51 -47.21 -10.25 -0.64
N SER A 52 -45.87 -10.21 -0.67
CA SER A 52 -45.10 -10.87 -1.76
C SER A 52 -44.09 -11.91 -1.25
N SER A 53 -44.26 -13.15 -1.68
CA SER A 53 -43.39 -14.30 -1.44
C SER A 53 -42.07 -14.19 -2.21
N THR A 54 -41.18 -13.31 -1.76
CA THR A 54 -39.78 -13.27 -2.22
C THR A 54 -38.90 -14.14 -1.33
N THR A 55 -38.10 -15.03 -1.94
CA THR A 55 -37.15 -15.90 -1.23
C THR A 55 -36.10 -15.09 -0.47
N SER A 56 -35.67 -15.54 0.71
CA SER A 56 -34.71 -14.85 1.59
C SER A 56 -33.40 -14.44 0.89
N THR A 57 -32.90 -15.28 -0.03
CA THR A 57 -31.72 -14.97 -0.85
C THR A 57 -31.89 -13.76 -1.76
N SER A 58 -33.11 -13.48 -2.25
CA SER A 58 -33.37 -12.36 -3.16
C SER A 58 -33.32 -10.99 -2.48
N VAL A 59 -33.64 -10.92 -1.18
CA VAL A 59 -33.65 -9.69 -0.39
C VAL A 59 -32.23 -9.31 0.05
N HIS A 60 -31.39 -10.28 0.41
CA HIS A 60 -29.97 -10.02 0.66
C HIS A 60 -29.23 -9.46 -0.57
N VAL A 61 -29.64 -9.90 -1.77
CA VAL A 61 -29.06 -9.42 -3.05
C VAL A 61 -29.42 -7.96 -3.31
N SER A 62 -30.56 -7.45 -2.85
CA SER A 62 -30.99 -6.07 -3.08
C SER A 62 -30.50 -5.07 -2.01
N ILE A 63 -30.33 -5.50 -0.75
CA ILE A 63 -29.94 -4.62 0.36
C ILE A 63 -28.56 -3.99 0.17
N LEU A 64 -27.54 -4.77 -0.19
CA LEU A 64 -26.16 -4.25 -0.29
C LEU A 64 -25.98 -3.21 -1.41
N PRO A 65 -26.56 -3.39 -2.61
CA PRO A 65 -26.61 -2.34 -3.63
C PRO A 65 -27.32 -1.07 -3.16
N VAL A 66 -28.45 -1.19 -2.45
CA VAL A 66 -29.20 -0.04 -1.92
C VAL A 66 -28.34 0.74 -0.92
N CYS A 67 -27.75 0.07 0.07
CA CYS A 67 -26.83 0.71 1.02
C CYS A 67 -25.65 1.36 0.29
N GLY A 68 -25.08 0.69 -0.70
CA GLY A 68 -23.99 1.24 -1.51
C GLY A 68 -24.37 2.54 -2.21
N LEU A 69 -25.54 2.59 -2.85
CA LEU A 69 -26.03 3.79 -3.50
C LEU A 69 -26.24 4.92 -2.48
N ILE A 70 -26.90 4.66 -1.35
CA ILE A 70 -27.12 5.66 -0.29
C ILE A 70 -25.79 6.27 0.17
N PHE A 71 -24.78 5.43 0.42
CA PHE A 71 -23.47 5.92 0.85
C PHE A 71 -22.76 6.72 -0.25
N GLN A 72 -22.88 6.31 -1.51
CA GLN A 72 -22.28 7.01 -2.64
C GLN A 72 -22.96 8.36 -2.92
N LEU A 73 -24.28 8.45 -2.72
CA LEU A 73 -25.06 9.68 -2.85
C LEU A 73 -24.76 10.70 -1.74
N ASN A 74 -24.19 10.26 -0.61
CA ASN A 74 -23.92 11.15 0.53
C ASN A 74 -22.70 12.09 0.36
N GLU A 75 -22.10 12.14 -0.85
CA GLU A 75 -21.05 13.10 -1.27
C GLU A 75 -19.91 13.33 -0.27
N GLY A 76 -19.52 12.28 0.44
CA GLY A 76 -18.45 12.34 1.44
C GLY A 76 -18.88 12.93 2.78
N THR A 77 -20.11 13.38 2.97
CA THR A 77 -20.64 13.72 4.30
C THR A 77 -20.88 12.43 5.11
N LEU A 78 -20.73 12.50 6.44
CA LEU A 78 -20.94 11.35 7.31
C LEU A 78 -22.42 11.29 7.69
N LEU A 79 -23.01 10.10 7.65
CA LEU A 79 -24.38 9.91 8.16
C LEU A 79 -24.44 10.25 9.65
N THR A 80 -25.44 11.02 10.06
CA THR A 80 -25.71 11.32 11.47
C THR A 80 -26.11 10.07 12.24
N SER A 81 -25.93 10.06 13.57
CA SER A 81 -26.36 8.92 14.40
C SER A 81 -27.84 8.57 14.21
N ALA A 82 -28.71 9.55 13.94
CA ALA A 82 -30.12 9.31 13.67
C ALA A 82 -30.32 8.59 12.33
N GLU A 83 -29.69 9.08 11.25
CA GLU A 83 -29.76 8.45 9.92
C GLU A 83 -29.16 7.03 9.93
N GLN A 84 -28.06 6.84 10.65
CA GLN A 84 -27.46 5.52 10.84
C GLN A 84 -28.44 4.54 11.50
N GLN A 85 -29.13 4.96 12.56
CA GLN A 85 -30.13 4.14 13.24
C GLN A 85 -31.35 3.86 12.34
N THR A 86 -31.83 4.86 11.61
CA THR A 86 -32.93 4.70 10.65
C THR A 86 -32.57 3.69 9.57
N LEU A 87 -31.38 3.80 8.98
CA LEU A 87 -30.90 2.87 7.96
C LEU A 87 -30.83 1.43 8.49
N LEU A 88 -30.16 1.22 9.63
CA LEU A 88 -30.00 -0.11 10.21
C LEU A 88 -31.36 -0.73 10.60
N THR A 89 -32.26 0.07 11.16
CA THR A 89 -33.61 -0.40 11.51
C THR A 89 -34.42 -0.78 10.26
N ALA A 90 -34.34 0.02 9.19
CA ALA A 90 -35.02 -0.26 7.93
C ALA A 90 -34.48 -1.54 7.27
N VAL A 91 -33.16 -1.72 7.26
CA VAL A 91 -32.53 -2.94 6.74
C VAL A 91 -32.92 -4.16 7.57
N ALA A 92 -32.93 -4.06 8.91
CA ALA A 92 -33.31 -5.17 9.77
C ALA A 92 -34.76 -5.61 9.55
N ARG A 93 -35.69 -4.66 9.41
CA ARG A 93 -37.10 -4.95 9.11
C ARG A 93 -37.27 -5.64 7.77
N ALA A 94 -36.62 -5.13 6.71
CA ALA A 94 -36.69 -5.73 5.38
C ALA A 94 -36.21 -7.19 5.35
N VAL A 95 -35.25 -7.56 6.20
CA VAL A 95 -34.78 -8.95 6.32
C VAL A 95 -35.80 -9.80 7.07
N ILE A 96 -36.31 -9.34 8.21
CA ILE A 96 -37.28 -10.08 9.03
C ILE A 96 -38.56 -10.39 8.24
N ASP A 97 -39.07 -9.41 7.50
CA ASP A 97 -40.28 -9.57 6.68
C ASP A 97 -40.09 -10.61 5.56
N SER A 98 -38.84 -10.81 5.11
CA SER A 98 -38.50 -11.79 4.05
C SER A 98 -38.33 -13.23 4.55
N GLU A 99 -38.06 -13.43 5.85
CA GLU A 99 -37.89 -14.76 6.45
C GLU A 99 -39.21 -15.41 6.87
N GLY A 100 -40.35 -14.73 6.67
CA GLY A 100 -41.67 -15.34 6.82
C GLY A 100 -42.02 -15.75 8.24
N VAL A 101 -41.47 -15.10 9.27
CA VAL A 101 -41.89 -15.28 10.68
C VAL A 101 -43.26 -14.63 10.88
N GLN A 102 -44.30 -15.25 10.32
CA GLN A 102 -45.69 -14.79 10.38
C GLN A 102 -46.42 -15.23 11.66
N GLU A 103 -45.82 -16.08 12.49
CA GLU A 103 -46.36 -16.37 13.82
C GLU A 103 -46.03 -15.20 14.76
N ASN A 104 -46.99 -14.27 14.83
CA ASN A 104 -47.06 -13.10 15.72
C ASN A 104 -46.69 -11.74 15.10
N ALA A 105 -47.16 -11.43 13.89
CA ALA A 105 -47.12 -10.05 13.36
C ALA A 105 -47.76 -9.01 14.31
N CYS A 106 -48.73 -9.41 15.15
CA CYS A 106 -49.28 -8.56 16.21
C CYS A 106 -48.40 -8.47 17.47
N ALA A 107 -47.53 -9.45 17.78
CA ALA A 107 -46.64 -9.37 18.95
C ALA A 107 -45.26 -8.77 18.62
N ALA A 108 -44.80 -8.81 17.37
CA ALA A 108 -43.57 -8.16 16.94
C ALA A 108 -43.67 -6.61 16.93
N GLN A 109 -44.87 -6.06 16.76
CA GLN A 109 -45.14 -4.63 16.96
C GLN A 109 -45.19 -4.22 18.45
N LEU A 110 -45.30 -5.20 19.37
CA LEU A 110 -45.38 -5.02 20.82
C LEU A 110 -44.13 -5.50 21.57
N SER A 111 -43.13 -6.04 20.88
CA SER A 111 -41.85 -6.42 21.48
C SER A 111 -40.97 -5.17 21.69
N PRO A 112 -40.46 -4.91 22.90
CA PRO A 112 -39.58 -3.76 23.17
C PRO A 112 -38.16 -3.93 22.58
N ILE A 113 -37.87 -5.04 21.89
CA ILE A 113 -36.54 -5.35 21.37
C ILE A 113 -36.42 -4.83 19.93
N PRO A 114 -35.53 -3.87 19.64
CA PRO A 114 -35.35 -3.36 18.29
C PRO A 114 -34.85 -4.46 17.35
N PRO A 115 -35.32 -4.48 16.09
CA PRO A 115 -34.92 -5.50 15.11
C PRO A 115 -33.41 -5.47 14.89
N ARG A 116 -32.75 -6.63 14.96
CA ARG A 116 -31.29 -6.77 14.80
C ARG A 116 -30.94 -7.42 13.48
N LEU A 117 -29.89 -6.91 12.81
CA LEU A 117 -29.38 -7.53 11.59
C LEU A 117 -28.63 -8.84 11.90
N PRO A 118 -28.72 -9.86 11.03
CA PRO A 118 -27.83 -11.02 11.08
C PRO A 118 -26.36 -10.59 11.04
N CYS A 119 -25.49 -11.23 11.84
CA CYS A 119 -24.09 -10.82 12.02
C CYS A 119 -23.31 -10.71 10.70
N TRP A 120 -23.52 -11.66 9.78
CA TRP A 120 -22.87 -11.64 8.47
C TRP A 120 -23.34 -10.47 7.59
N LEU A 121 -24.64 -10.19 7.58
CA LEU A 121 -25.18 -9.04 6.83
C LEU A 121 -24.69 -7.72 7.43
N ALA A 122 -24.71 -7.59 8.76
CA ALA A 122 -24.16 -6.43 9.45
C ALA A 122 -22.69 -6.20 9.06
N TYR A 123 -21.87 -7.27 9.04
CA TYR A 123 -20.50 -7.21 8.59
C TYR A 123 -20.37 -6.76 7.12
N GLN A 124 -21.21 -7.26 6.22
CA GLN A 124 -21.23 -6.84 4.81
C GLN A 124 -21.63 -5.37 4.64
N VAL A 125 -22.62 -4.89 5.40
CA VAL A 125 -23.04 -3.47 5.41
C VAL A 125 -21.89 -2.59 5.90
N ALA A 126 -21.21 -2.98 6.98
CA ALA A 126 -20.06 -2.24 7.51
C ALA A 126 -18.91 -2.16 6.49
N ARG A 127 -18.63 -3.27 5.77
CA ARG A 127 -17.66 -3.27 4.67
C ARG A 127 -18.06 -2.29 3.57
N GLN A 128 -19.34 -2.29 3.19
CA GLN A 128 -19.84 -1.38 2.17
C GLN A 128 -19.75 0.08 2.62
N ALA A 129 -20.05 0.36 3.89
CA ALA A 129 -19.88 1.68 4.50
C ALA A 129 -18.43 2.16 4.41
N ASN A 130 -17.45 1.33 4.77
CA ASN A 130 -16.02 1.65 4.63
C ASN A 130 -15.58 1.85 3.17
N ARG A 131 -16.16 1.12 2.21
CA ARG A 131 -15.91 1.31 0.77
C ARG A 131 -16.42 2.64 0.21
N TYR A 132 -17.25 3.37 0.95
CA TYR A 132 -17.77 4.69 0.56
C TYR A 132 -17.47 5.78 1.59
N GLY A 133 -16.47 5.56 2.47
CA GLY A 133 -16.02 6.58 3.43
C GLY A 133 -16.91 6.79 4.65
N GLN A 134 -17.93 5.94 4.87
CA GLN A 134 -18.82 5.99 6.04
C GLN A 134 -18.20 5.23 7.22
N HIS A 135 -17.04 5.70 7.69
CA HIS A 135 -16.23 5.00 8.69
C HIS A 135 -16.88 4.95 10.08
N ASP A 136 -17.63 5.98 10.46
CA ASP A 136 -18.31 6.04 11.76
C ASP A 136 -19.39 4.95 11.89
N LEU A 137 -20.24 4.81 10.86
CA LEU A 137 -21.22 3.73 10.77
C LEU A 137 -20.54 2.35 10.81
N ALA A 138 -19.45 2.17 10.06
CA ALA A 138 -18.71 0.92 10.04
C ALA A 138 -18.14 0.57 11.42
N ALA A 139 -17.54 1.55 12.11
CA ALA A 139 -17.04 1.39 13.48
C ALA A 139 -18.17 0.98 14.44
N SER A 140 -19.31 1.69 14.43
CA SER A 140 -20.47 1.35 15.27
C SER A 140 -20.96 -0.09 15.07
N ILE A 141 -20.92 -0.59 13.83
CA ILE A 141 -21.29 -1.98 13.54
C ILE A 141 -20.21 -2.96 14.04
N TYR A 142 -18.92 -2.71 13.76
CA TYR A 142 -17.85 -3.61 14.20
C TYR A 142 -17.75 -3.72 15.73
N ASP A 143 -17.99 -2.63 16.45
CA ASP A 143 -18.02 -2.62 17.92
C ASP A 143 -19.07 -3.61 18.46
N LYS A 144 -20.26 -3.59 17.86
CA LYS A 144 -21.37 -4.50 18.21
C LYS A 144 -21.11 -5.94 17.82
N LEU A 145 -20.35 -6.17 16.74
CA LEU A 145 -20.00 -7.52 16.27
C LEU A 145 -18.82 -8.14 17.03
N SER A 146 -17.88 -7.34 17.52
CA SER A 146 -16.69 -7.81 18.22
C SER A 146 -16.96 -8.73 19.42
N PRO A 147 -17.94 -8.48 20.31
CA PRO A 147 -18.23 -9.39 21.42
C PRO A 147 -18.96 -10.67 20.99
N MET A 148 -19.44 -10.75 19.75
CA MET A 148 -20.18 -11.91 19.22
C MET A 148 -19.26 -12.92 18.51
N THR A 149 -17.95 -12.70 18.50
CA THR A 149 -16.98 -13.55 17.78
C THR A 149 -16.69 -14.84 18.53
N LEU A 150 -16.61 -15.95 17.79
CA LEU A 150 -16.29 -17.28 18.34
C LEU A 150 -14.79 -17.61 18.33
N SER A 151 -13.96 -16.87 17.58
CA SER A 151 -12.51 -17.11 17.49
C SER A 151 -11.71 -15.84 17.77
N GLU A 152 -10.53 -15.99 18.36
CA GLU A 152 -9.61 -14.88 18.61
C GLU A 152 -9.17 -14.21 17.30
N GLN A 153 -8.92 -14.98 16.24
CA GLN A 153 -8.54 -14.42 14.93
C GLN A 153 -9.64 -13.52 14.37
N THR A 154 -10.90 -13.94 14.48
CA THR A 154 -12.04 -13.10 14.07
C THR A 154 -12.19 -11.88 14.98
N ASN A 155 -11.90 -12.03 16.28
CA ASN A 155 -11.91 -10.91 17.22
C ASN A 155 -10.83 -9.87 16.88
N TYR A 156 -9.57 -10.28 16.68
CA TYR A 156 -8.48 -9.40 16.23
C TYR A 156 -8.81 -8.72 14.91
N TRP A 157 -9.41 -9.46 13.97
CA TRP A 157 -9.87 -8.91 12.70
C TRP A 157 -10.92 -7.81 12.91
N LEU A 158 -12.01 -8.09 13.60
CA LEU A 158 -13.08 -7.10 13.84
C LEU A 158 -12.60 -5.93 14.67
N ARG A 159 -11.74 -6.17 15.66
CA ARG A 159 -11.15 -5.11 16.47
C ARG A 159 -10.25 -4.21 15.63
N GLY A 160 -9.44 -4.79 14.74
CA GLY A 160 -8.64 -4.02 13.80
C GLY A 160 -9.51 -3.19 12.85
N LEU A 161 -10.58 -3.76 12.31
CA LEU A 161 -11.53 -3.00 11.49
C LEU A 161 -12.18 -1.85 12.27
N TRP A 162 -12.54 -2.09 13.53
CA TRP A 162 -13.12 -1.09 14.42
C TRP A 162 -12.15 0.06 14.72
N GLU A 163 -10.97 -0.24 15.25
CA GLU A 163 -9.95 0.77 15.61
C GLU A 163 -9.60 1.63 14.40
N PHE A 164 -9.39 1.00 13.23
CA PHE A 164 -9.04 1.73 12.02
C PHE A 164 -10.19 2.62 11.53
N SER A 165 -11.42 2.10 11.47
CA SER A 165 -12.59 2.89 11.05
C SER A 165 -12.85 4.05 12.01
N ARG A 166 -12.67 3.82 13.32
CA ARG A 166 -12.85 4.85 14.34
C ARG A 166 -11.79 5.95 14.20
N ALA A 167 -10.52 5.60 13.98
CA ALA A 167 -9.45 6.59 13.77
C ALA A 167 -9.73 7.49 12.56
N GLU A 168 -10.15 6.89 11.43
CA GLU A 168 -10.54 7.64 10.22
C GLU A 168 -11.73 8.57 10.50
N ALA A 169 -12.78 8.07 11.17
CA ALA A 169 -13.96 8.86 11.50
C ALA A 169 -13.62 10.06 12.40
N GLN A 170 -12.83 9.84 13.45
CA GLN A 170 -12.41 10.89 14.39
C GLN A 170 -11.58 11.97 13.70
N LEU A 171 -10.64 11.58 12.83
CA LEU A 171 -9.84 12.53 12.06
C LEU A 171 -10.71 13.35 11.10
N LEU A 172 -11.69 12.73 10.43
CA LEU A 172 -12.63 13.44 9.56
C LEU A 172 -13.51 14.44 10.30
N VAL A 173 -14.00 14.07 11.49
CA VAL A 173 -14.82 14.98 12.32
C VAL A 173 -13.98 16.18 12.76
N LEU A 174 -12.79 15.94 13.29
CA LEU A 174 -11.86 17.00 13.73
C LEU A 174 -11.53 17.94 12.58
N THR A 175 -11.08 17.40 11.44
CA THR A 175 -10.63 18.22 10.32
C THR A 175 -11.75 19.01 9.65
N ARG A 176 -13.01 18.56 9.76
CA ARG A 176 -14.19 19.35 9.36
C ARG A 176 -14.46 20.52 10.29
N GLN A 177 -14.31 20.31 11.59
CA GLN A 177 -14.44 21.39 12.59
C GLN A 177 -13.35 22.44 12.34
N LEU A 178 -12.09 22.02 12.26
CA LEU A 178 -10.96 22.91 12.01
C LEU A 178 -11.10 23.68 10.70
N HIS A 179 -11.69 23.09 9.65
CA HIS A 179 -11.89 23.79 8.39
C HIS A 179 -12.92 24.92 8.47
N ALA A 180 -13.94 24.80 9.32
CA ALA A 180 -14.91 25.87 9.53
C ALA A 180 -14.25 27.09 10.19
N ASP A 181 -13.26 26.84 11.06
CA ASP A 181 -12.56 27.85 11.84
C ASP A 181 -11.28 28.39 11.15
N CYS A 182 -10.82 27.73 10.08
CA CYS A 182 -9.58 28.07 9.39
C CYS A 182 -9.76 29.26 8.43
N PRO A 183 -9.02 30.37 8.59
CA PRO A 183 -8.99 31.42 7.56
C PRO A 183 -8.40 30.84 6.28
N GLN A 184 -9.04 31.08 5.13
CA GLN A 184 -8.41 30.74 3.84
C GLN A 184 -7.11 31.54 3.69
N PRO A 185 -6.02 30.92 3.21
CA PRO A 185 -4.76 31.64 3.02
C PRO A 185 -4.99 32.78 2.01
N GLN A 186 -4.92 34.02 2.50
CA GLN A 186 -5.04 35.22 1.66
C GLN A 186 -3.72 35.44 0.90
N ASN A 187 -3.83 35.85 -0.37
CA ASN A 187 -2.68 36.19 -1.22
C ASN A 187 -2.13 37.60 -0.96
N ASP A 188 -2.62 38.29 0.08
CA ASP A 188 -2.36 39.71 0.27
C ASP A 188 -0.90 39.94 0.65
N VAL A 189 -0.22 40.74 -0.18
CA VAL A 189 1.13 41.25 0.04
C VAL A 189 1.07 42.15 1.26
N PRO A 190 1.72 41.83 2.39
CA PRO A 190 1.92 42.82 3.44
C PRO A 190 2.84 43.88 2.84
N ASP A 191 2.37 45.13 2.81
CA ASP A 191 3.21 46.29 2.53
C ASP A 191 4.53 46.17 3.30
N ALA A 192 5.62 46.54 2.64
CA ALA A 192 7.00 46.16 2.95
C ALA A 192 7.57 46.71 4.28
N GLN A 193 6.75 47.01 5.29
CA GLN A 193 7.18 47.77 6.47
C GLN A 193 6.91 47.19 7.86
N GLU A 194 6.26 46.03 8.04
CA GLU A 194 6.18 45.46 9.40
C GLU A 194 6.58 43.98 9.49
N ASN A 195 7.62 43.74 10.30
CA ASN A 195 7.99 42.44 10.86
C ASN A 195 6.91 41.95 11.84
N VAL A 196 5.67 41.78 11.41
CA VAL A 196 4.60 41.22 12.24
C VAL A 196 4.81 39.71 12.28
N ARG A 197 5.25 39.18 13.42
CA ARG A 197 5.13 37.74 13.68
C ARG A 197 3.66 37.39 13.54
N LEU A 198 3.32 36.53 12.58
CA LEU A 198 1.99 35.93 12.51
C LEU A 198 1.72 35.27 13.86
N LYS A 199 0.52 35.46 14.43
CA LYS A 199 0.15 34.82 15.69
C LYS A 199 0.06 33.30 15.47
N PRO A 200 0.56 32.47 16.40
CA PRO A 200 0.37 31.02 16.34
C PRO A 200 -1.10 30.69 16.10
N GLN A 201 -1.37 29.85 15.11
CA GLN A 201 -2.73 29.48 14.76
C GLN A 201 -3.12 28.19 15.50
N PRO A 202 -4.04 28.25 16.48
CA PRO A 202 -4.34 27.11 17.35
C PRO A 202 -4.87 25.88 16.59
N TRP A 203 -5.54 26.10 15.44
CA TRP A 203 -6.04 25.00 14.61
C TRP A 203 -4.92 24.13 14.02
N VAL A 204 -3.70 24.67 13.83
CA VAL A 204 -2.56 23.92 13.31
C VAL A 204 -2.07 22.91 14.35
N ASP A 205 -2.01 23.32 15.62
CA ASP A 205 -1.62 22.45 16.73
C ASP A 205 -2.67 21.34 16.94
N ASP A 206 -3.96 21.68 16.91
CA ASP A 206 -5.05 20.69 16.96
C ASP A 206 -4.99 19.69 15.79
N LEU A 207 -4.64 20.16 14.59
CA LEU A 207 -4.45 19.31 13.41
C LEU A 207 -3.25 18.35 13.60
N ILE A 208 -2.12 18.85 14.10
CA ILE A 208 -0.93 18.05 14.39
C ILE A 208 -1.27 16.94 15.39
N ASP A 209 -1.94 17.28 16.49
CA ASP A 209 -2.35 16.32 17.52
C ASP A 209 -3.39 15.33 17.01
N GLY A 210 -4.31 15.77 16.16
CA GLY A 210 -5.26 14.91 15.46
C GLY A 210 -4.58 13.86 14.58
N LEU A 211 -3.65 14.31 13.73
CA LEU A 211 -2.90 13.45 12.81
C LEU A 211 -2.01 12.46 13.54
N ARG A 212 -1.27 12.89 14.58
CA ARG A 212 -0.43 12.00 15.40
C ARG A 212 -1.24 10.94 16.13
N ARG A 213 -2.35 11.34 16.78
CA ARG A 213 -3.25 10.38 17.44
C ARG A 213 -3.83 9.36 16.45
N ALA A 214 -4.24 9.81 15.27
CA ALA A 214 -4.71 8.91 14.22
C ALA A 214 -3.61 7.95 13.78
N ALA A 215 -2.39 8.43 13.54
CA ALA A 215 -1.24 7.60 13.19
C ALA A 215 -0.94 6.52 14.24
N ASP A 216 -0.92 6.88 15.52
CA ASP A 216 -0.63 5.95 16.62
C ASP A 216 -1.67 4.82 16.69
N VAL A 217 -2.96 5.17 16.61
CA VAL A 217 -4.06 4.18 16.59
C VAL A 217 -3.97 3.28 15.37
N VAL A 218 -3.68 3.85 14.20
CA VAL A 218 -3.53 3.10 12.94
C VAL A 218 -2.33 2.14 12.99
N HIS A 219 -1.19 2.58 13.54
CA HIS A 219 -0.02 1.72 13.73
C HIS A 219 -0.26 0.61 14.75
N LYS A 220 -0.98 0.88 15.85
CA LYS A 220 -1.44 -0.16 16.77
C LYS A 220 -2.36 -1.17 16.06
N THR A 221 -3.22 -0.66 15.19
CA THR A 221 -4.17 -1.47 14.43
C THR A 221 -3.48 -2.40 13.42
N ARG A 222 -2.36 -1.98 12.83
CA ARG A 222 -1.52 -2.84 12.00
C ARG A 222 -1.11 -4.11 12.73
N SER A 223 -0.73 -4.01 14.02
CA SER A 223 -0.37 -5.18 14.84
C SER A 223 -1.55 -6.14 15.02
N LEU A 224 -2.79 -5.63 15.16
CA LEU A 224 -3.98 -6.47 15.24
C LEU A 224 -4.17 -7.30 13.96
N PHE A 225 -3.95 -6.72 12.78
CA PHE A 225 -4.05 -7.47 11.52
C PHE A 225 -2.97 -8.54 11.38
N ILE A 226 -1.76 -8.29 11.89
CA ILE A 226 -0.69 -9.30 11.93
C ILE A 226 -1.09 -10.46 12.87
N CYS A 227 -1.77 -10.20 13.99
CA CYS A 227 -2.22 -11.24 14.92
C CYS A 227 -3.30 -12.18 14.36
N VAL A 228 -4.00 -11.81 13.27
CA VAL A 228 -5.06 -12.66 12.67
C VAL A 228 -4.50 -13.95 12.07
N GLY A 229 -3.24 -13.97 11.61
CA GLY A 229 -2.66 -15.16 10.99
C GLY A 229 -1.17 -15.07 10.65
N GLY A 230 -0.43 -14.17 11.29
CA GLY A 230 0.97 -13.85 10.99
C GLY A 230 1.12 -12.76 9.93
N SER A 231 2.38 -12.36 9.68
CA SER A 231 2.72 -11.34 8.67
C SER A 231 2.21 -11.68 7.27
N ASP A 232 2.00 -12.95 6.98
CA ASP A 232 1.79 -13.44 5.62
C ASP A 232 0.31 -13.61 5.26
N ASN A 233 -0.58 -13.91 6.23
CA ASN A 233 -2.00 -14.16 5.95
C ASN A 233 -2.84 -12.88 5.77
N ARG A 234 -2.33 -11.72 6.18
CA ARG A 234 -2.98 -10.40 6.07
C ARG A 234 -2.01 -9.27 5.70
N TRP A 235 -0.98 -9.61 4.93
CA TRP A 235 0.10 -8.70 4.57
C TRP A 235 -0.43 -7.40 3.92
N PHE A 236 -1.41 -7.50 3.01
CA PHE A 236 -1.96 -6.32 2.33
C PHE A 236 -2.63 -5.38 3.32
N GLN A 237 -3.45 -5.91 4.23
CA GLN A 237 -4.15 -5.10 5.23
C GLN A 237 -3.16 -4.44 6.18
N ALA A 238 -2.18 -5.19 6.66
CA ALA A 238 -1.14 -4.68 7.56
C ALA A 238 -0.29 -3.58 6.89
N GLU A 239 0.17 -3.79 5.65
CA GLU A 239 0.98 -2.79 4.94
C GLU A 239 0.17 -1.59 4.48
N TYR A 240 -1.06 -1.78 3.98
CA TYR A 240 -1.94 -0.67 3.62
C TYR A 240 -2.22 0.25 4.82
N VAL A 241 -2.57 -0.34 5.97
CA VAL A 241 -2.82 0.40 7.23
C VAL A 241 -1.53 1.08 7.70
N GLY A 242 -0.38 0.40 7.61
CA GLY A 242 0.92 0.99 7.92
C GLY A 242 1.24 2.22 7.07
N ILE A 243 0.99 2.15 5.76
CA ILE A 243 1.15 3.27 4.82
C ILE A 243 0.21 4.43 5.17
N ARG A 244 -1.04 4.14 5.53
CA ARG A 244 -2.00 5.18 5.96
C ARG A 244 -1.53 5.89 7.24
N GLY A 245 -1.01 5.15 8.21
CA GLY A 245 -0.43 5.75 9.42
C GLY A 245 0.79 6.61 9.12
N ASN A 246 1.68 6.17 8.22
CA ASN A 246 2.83 6.97 7.80
C ASN A 246 2.41 8.23 7.05
N LEU A 247 1.35 8.18 6.24
CA LEU A 247 0.81 9.37 5.59
C LEU A 247 0.38 10.40 6.65
N TYR A 248 -0.32 9.98 7.70
CA TYR A 248 -0.69 10.88 8.80
C TYR A 248 0.52 11.46 9.53
N LEU A 249 1.57 10.67 9.75
CA LEU A 249 2.83 11.18 10.31
C LEU A 249 3.51 12.18 9.37
N CYS A 250 3.60 11.89 8.08
CA CYS A 250 4.20 12.80 7.10
C CYS A 250 3.45 14.14 7.05
N LEU A 251 2.11 14.10 7.10
CA LEU A 251 1.27 15.30 7.16
C LEU A 251 1.50 16.08 8.48
N ALA A 252 1.57 15.40 9.62
CA ALA A 252 1.82 16.04 10.91
C ALA A 252 3.20 16.70 10.96
N GLU A 253 4.24 15.99 10.51
CA GLU A 253 5.61 16.49 10.46
C GLU A 253 5.75 17.65 9.47
N LEU A 254 5.01 17.64 8.36
CA LEU A 254 4.92 18.78 7.45
C LEU A 254 4.33 20.02 8.16
N CYS A 255 3.21 19.87 8.87
CA CYS A 255 2.60 20.95 9.64
C CYS A 255 3.56 21.50 10.71
N ILE A 256 4.27 20.61 11.44
CA ILE A 256 5.24 21.02 12.46
C ILE A 256 6.38 21.83 11.84
N CYS A 257 6.94 21.35 10.73
CA CYS A 257 8.00 22.05 10.03
C CYS A 257 7.51 23.41 9.53
N ALA A 258 6.37 23.46 8.86
CA ALA A 258 5.77 24.69 8.35
C ALA A 258 5.53 25.72 9.47
N ASN A 259 4.87 25.31 10.55
CA ASN A 259 4.55 26.14 11.71
C ASN A 259 5.83 26.69 12.38
N TYR A 260 6.87 25.86 12.50
CA TYR A 260 8.17 26.28 13.04
C TYR A 260 8.82 27.37 12.18
N PHE A 261 8.80 27.25 10.84
CA PHE A 261 9.37 28.27 9.96
C PHE A 261 8.62 29.59 10.01
N THR A 262 7.29 29.54 10.01
CA THR A 262 6.48 30.75 10.03
C THR A 262 6.69 31.56 11.32
N HIS A 263 6.80 30.90 12.49
CA HIS A 263 6.78 31.60 13.77
C HIS A 263 8.14 31.72 14.49
N VAL A 264 9.02 30.73 14.34
CA VAL A 264 10.25 30.62 15.16
C VAL A 264 11.50 30.84 14.31
N GLY A 265 11.49 30.40 13.05
CA GLY A 265 12.66 30.40 12.19
C GLY A 265 13.12 31.80 11.74
N ARG A 266 13.99 32.46 12.53
CA ARG A 266 14.91 33.47 11.95
C ARG A 266 15.95 32.74 11.13
N TRP A 267 15.75 32.69 9.82
CA TRP A 267 16.73 32.12 8.92
C TRP A 267 17.99 33.00 8.88
N SER A 268 19.03 32.59 9.58
CA SER A 268 20.38 33.11 9.39
C SER A 268 20.94 32.49 8.11
N GLY A 269 20.58 33.04 6.96
CA GLY A 269 21.09 32.59 5.66
C GLY A 269 22.61 32.54 5.67
N ARG A 270 23.20 31.34 5.62
CA ARG A 270 24.58 31.20 5.15
C ARG A 270 24.53 31.48 3.65
N TYR A 271 24.86 32.71 3.28
CA TYR A 271 25.04 33.11 1.90
C TYR A 271 26.21 32.31 1.31
N HIS A 272 25.94 31.48 0.30
CA HIS A 272 27.01 30.91 -0.50
C HIS A 272 27.33 31.92 -1.60
N SER A 273 28.42 32.66 -1.47
CA SER A 273 28.91 33.48 -2.56
C SER A 273 29.52 32.56 -3.62
N ARG A 274 28.81 32.35 -4.74
CA ARG A 274 29.40 31.72 -5.92
C ARG A 274 30.25 32.77 -6.61
N GLY A 275 31.54 32.81 -6.28
CA GLY A 275 32.49 33.75 -6.86
C GLY A 275 32.66 33.51 -8.36
N THR A 276 32.04 34.35 -9.19
CA THR A 276 32.38 34.50 -10.61
C THR A 276 33.29 35.72 -10.72
N ASN A 277 34.54 35.49 -11.13
CA ASN A 277 35.57 36.52 -11.32
C ASN A 277 35.32 37.38 -12.58
N SER A 278 34.15 38.00 -12.70
CA SER A 278 33.88 39.00 -13.74
C SER A 278 32.99 40.10 -13.17
N ALA A 279 33.45 41.34 -13.32
CA ALA A 279 32.94 42.53 -12.64
C ALA A 279 31.49 42.94 -12.96
N ASP A 280 30.71 42.15 -13.72
CA ASP A 280 29.34 42.47 -14.15
C ASP A 280 28.28 41.38 -13.91
N SER A 281 28.55 40.31 -13.15
CA SER A 281 27.49 39.32 -12.84
C SER A 281 26.77 39.65 -11.53
N ILE A 282 25.46 39.95 -11.62
CA ILE A 282 24.54 39.95 -10.47
C ILE A 282 24.76 38.65 -9.68
N ALA A 283 25.35 38.73 -8.50
CA ALA A 283 25.56 37.58 -7.64
C ALA A 283 24.18 37.04 -7.23
N VAL A 284 23.73 35.95 -7.87
CA VAL A 284 22.56 35.19 -7.45
C VAL A 284 22.85 34.68 -6.05
N ARG A 285 22.28 35.35 -5.04
CA ARG A 285 22.41 34.95 -3.63
C ARG A 285 21.61 33.67 -3.43
N THR A 286 22.25 32.52 -3.54
CA THR A 286 21.63 31.25 -3.20
C THR A 286 21.52 31.13 -1.68
N LEU A 287 20.32 30.78 -1.21
CA LEU A 287 20.04 30.56 0.21
C LEU A 287 20.20 29.05 0.49
N ALA A 288 20.88 28.70 1.58
CA ALA A 288 21.07 27.28 1.92
C ALA A 288 19.73 26.59 2.26
N VAL A 289 19.32 25.59 1.47
CA VAL A 289 18.07 24.84 1.66
C VAL A 289 17.88 24.41 3.13
N PRO A 290 16.71 24.63 3.74
CA PRO A 290 16.47 24.22 5.12
C PRO A 290 16.61 22.69 5.30
N THR A 291 17.40 22.25 6.28
CA THR A 291 17.66 20.83 6.55
C THR A 291 16.39 20.03 6.88
N SER A 292 15.38 20.67 7.44
CA SER A 292 14.07 20.06 7.68
C SER A 292 13.30 19.77 6.40
N VAL A 293 13.43 20.59 5.34
CA VAL A 293 12.79 20.33 4.03
C VAL A 293 13.44 19.11 3.39
N VAL A 294 14.77 18.98 3.50
CA VAL A 294 15.49 17.77 3.06
C VAL A 294 15.01 16.54 3.84
N ARG A 295 14.89 16.63 5.17
CA ARG A 295 14.33 15.54 5.98
C ARG A 295 12.90 15.19 5.61
N GLN A 296 12.07 16.18 5.28
CA GLN A 296 10.72 15.92 4.76
C GLN A 296 10.81 15.13 3.46
N LEU A 297 11.63 15.55 2.50
CA LEU A 297 11.82 14.81 1.24
C LEU A 297 12.18 13.34 1.47
N ASP A 298 13.07 13.04 2.41
CA ASP A 298 13.43 11.65 2.76
C ASP A 298 12.21 10.87 3.30
N LEU A 299 11.42 11.47 4.19
CA LEU A 299 10.21 10.85 4.76
C LEU A 299 9.17 10.56 3.68
N TRP A 300 8.88 11.54 2.83
CA TRP A 300 7.89 11.42 1.75
C TRP A 300 8.36 10.45 0.66
N SER A 301 9.65 10.45 0.31
CA SER A 301 10.24 9.50 -0.64
C SER A 301 10.19 8.07 -0.10
N GLY A 302 10.51 7.86 1.18
CA GLY A 302 10.37 6.56 1.82
C GLY A 302 8.91 6.05 1.84
N LEU A 303 7.93 6.95 1.99
CA LEU A 303 6.52 6.61 1.86
C LEU A 303 6.15 6.23 0.42
N ALA A 304 6.64 6.96 -0.57
CA ALA A 304 6.45 6.65 -1.99
C ALA A 304 7.01 5.27 -2.35
N ASP A 305 8.22 4.95 -1.89
CA ASP A 305 8.86 3.65 -2.13
C ASP A 305 8.06 2.50 -1.52
N ARG A 306 7.54 2.67 -0.31
CA ARG A 306 6.67 1.67 0.33
C ARG A 306 5.35 1.48 -0.43
N LEU A 307 4.75 2.57 -0.93
CA LEU A 307 3.53 2.53 -1.74
C LEU A 307 3.75 1.83 -3.09
N CYS A 308 4.83 2.17 -3.81
CA CYS A 308 5.22 1.53 -5.06
C CYS A 308 5.50 0.04 -4.85
N THR A 309 6.19 -0.29 -3.75
CA THR A 309 6.45 -1.68 -3.34
C THR A 309 5.13 -2.43 -3.10
N LEU A 310 4.20 -1.87 -2.32
CA LEU A 310 2.88 -2.46 -2.11
C LEU A 310 2.13 -2.66 -3.43
N GLN A 311 2.10 -1.64 -4.29
CA GLN A 311 1.44 -1.71 -5.60
C GLN A 311 1.99 -2.86 -6.46
N SER A 312 3.32 -3.03 -6.50
CA SER A 312 3.99 -4.08 -7.28
C SER A 312 3.66 -5.51 -6.80
N GLN A 313 3.23 -5.65 -5.54
CA GLN A 313 2.82 -6.91 -4.92
C GLN A 313 1.32 -7.21 -5.11
N CYS A 314 0.53 -6.23 -5.57
CA CYS A 314 -0.91 -6.32 -5.67
C CYS A 314 -1.41 -6.88 -7.01
N LEU A 315 -0.74 -7.86 -7.62
CA LEU A 315 -1.14 -8.48 -8.89
C LEU A 315 -2.64 -8.86 -8.94
N ASP A 316 -3.15 -9.41 -7.84
CA ASP A 316 -4.51 -9.94 -7.78
C ASP A 316 -5.56 -8.91 -7.29
N ALA A 317 -5.16 -7.65 -7.12
CA ALA A 317 -6.07 -6.59 -6.75
C ALA A 317 -6.99 -6.22 -7.93
N ASP A 318 -8.20 -5.81 -7.61
CA ASP A 318 -9.14 -5.36 -8.62
C ASP A 318 -8.80 -3.93 -9.11
N GLN A 319 -9.34 -3.54 -10.26
CA GLN A 319 -9.01 -2.26 -10.88
C GLN A 319 -9.32 -1.05 -9.99
N THR A 320 -10.35 -1.13 -9.15
CA THR A 320 -10.66 -0.03 -8.22
C THR A 320 -9.58 0.11 -7.15
N THR A 321 -9.09 -1.00 -6.59
CA THR A 321 -7.96 -1.00 -5.67
C THR A 321 -6.69 -0.44 -6.32
N HIS A 322 -6.37 -0.82 -7.56
CA HIS A 322 -5.21 -0.25 -8.26
C HIS A 322 -5.35 1.25 -8.52
N GLY A 323 -6.54 1.70 -8.93
CA GLY A 323 -6.83 3.12 -9.11
C GLY A 323 -6.63 3.90 -7.81
N HIS A 324 -7.05 3.33 -6.69
CA HIS A 324 -6.87 3.92 -5.36
C HIS A 324 -5.40 4.01 -4.94
N LEU A 325 -4.63 2.93 -5.07
CA LEU A 325 -3.20 2.94 -4.75
C LEU A 325 -2.45 3.93 -5.66
N TYR A 326 -2.83 4.01 -6.94
CA TYR A 326 -2.26 4.99 -7.86
C TYR A 326 -2.60 6.44 -7.45
N ALA A 327 -3.83 6.71 -7.01
CA ALA A 327 -4.22 8.03 -6.50
C ALA A 327 -3.39 8.44 -5.26
N LEU A 328 -3.15 7.50 -4.34
CA LEU A 328 -2.26 7.71 -3.20
C LEU A 328 -0.81 7.99 -3.63
N ILE A 329 -0.28 7.25 -4.61
CA ILE A 329 1.07 7.50 -5.16
C ILE A 329 1.15 8.91 -5.77
N GLN A 330 0.13 9.33 -6.51
CA GLN A 330 0.09 10.68 -7.11
C GLN A 330 -0.02 11.78 -6.04
N LEU A 331 -0.77 11.53 -4.97
CA LEU A 331 -0.86 12.45 -3.83
C LEU A 331 0.49 12.62 -3.12
N VAL A 332 1.16 11.50 -2.82
CA VAL A 332 2.49 11.52 -2.18
C VAL A 332 3.52 12.17 -3.11
N GLY A 333 3.48 11.84 -4.40
CA GLY A 333 4.32 12.48 -5.43
C GLY A 333 4.15 13.99 -5.45
N PHE A 334 2.91 14.49 -5.41
CA PHE A 334 2.65 15.93 -5.34
C PHE A 334 3.36 16.63 -4.17
N PHE A 335 3.37 16.03 -2.98
CA PHE A 335 4.11 16.63 -1.85
C PHE A 335 5.63 16.57 -2.04
N ILE A 336 6.15 15.50 -2.64
CA ILE A 336 7.58 15.42 -3.04
C ILE A 336 7.90 16.55 -4.01
N ASP A 337 7.08 16.76 -5.04
CA ASP A 337 7.28 17.80 -6.06
C ASP A 337 7.21 19.21 -5.46
N VAL A 338 6.28 19.45 -4.54
CA VAL A 338 6.17 20.70 -3.78
C VAL A 338 7.43 20.94 -2.95
N LEU A 339 7.86 19.96 -2.16
CA LEU A 339 9.05 20.08 -1.32
C LEU A 339 10.33 20.25 -2.14
N GLN A 340 10.44 19.54 -3.28
CA GLN A 340 11.56 19.66 -4.20
C GLN A 340 11.56 21.04 -4.86
N SER A 341 10.41 21.58 -5.25
CA SER A 341 10.30 22.93 -5.79
C SER A 341 10.72 24.00 -4.76
N ILE A 342 10.44 23.78 -3.47
CA ILE A 342 10.95 24.65 -2.39
C ILE A 342 12.48 24.58 -2.33
N CYS A 343 13.08 23.40 -2.46
CA CYS A 343 14.54 23.24 -2.56
C CYS A 343 15.11 23.99 -3.77
N ASP A 344 14.47 23.88 -4.93
CA ASP A 344 14.89 24.50 -6.19
C ASP A 344 14.89 26.03 -6.10
N VAL A 345 13.85 26.62 -5.51
CA VAL A 345 13.75 28.08 -5.27
C VAL A 345 14.94 28.57 -4.44
N TYR A 346 15.34 27.81 -3.42
CA TYR A 346 16.47 28.17 -2.57
C TYR A 346 17.84 27.89 -3.21
N GLY A 347 17.91 26.85 -4.05
CA GLY A 347 19.06 26.53 -4.88
C GLY A 347 19.30 27.51 -6.04
N GLY A 348 18.34 28.38 -6.34
CA GLY A 348 18.41 29.35 -7.43
C GLY A 348 18.17 28.74 -8.81
N ALA A 349 17.32 27.70 -8.90
CA ALA A 349 16.96 27.08 -10.17
C ALA A 349 15.97 27.95 -10.96
N ASP A 350 16.13 28.00 -12.29
CA ASP A 350 15.28 28.79 -13.20
C ASP A 350 13.89 28.16 -13.47
N ARG A 351 13.70 26.88 -13.13
CA ARG A 351 12.46 26.13 -13.38
C ARG A 351 12.08 25.29 -12.17
N LEU A 352 10.80 25.31 -11.82
CA LEU A 352 10.25 24.57 -10.68
C LEU A 352 9.75 23.20 -11.11
N HIS A 353 10.07 22.17 -10.32
CA HIS A 353 9.66 20.79 -10.61
C HIS A 353 8.13 20.61 -10.69
N TYR A 354 7.35 21.33 -9.88
CA TYR A 354 5.89 21.18 -9.86
C TYR A 354 5.18 21.64 -11.16
N GLU A 355 5.81 22.51 -11.97
CA GLU A 355 5.24 23.01 -13.24
C GLU A 355 5.40 22.03 -14.41
N GLN A 356 6.24 21.01 -14.27
CA GLN A 356 6.63 20.12 -15.36
C GLN A 356 5.77 18.85 -15.46
N ILE A 357 4.84 18.63 -14.54
CA ILE A 357 4.11 17.37 -14.45
C ILE A 357 2.77 17.50 -15.19
N PRO A 358 2.59 16.81 -16.33
CA PRO A 358 1.31 16.81 -17.02
C PRO A 358 0.23 16.23 -16.11
N VAL A 359 -0.93 16.90 -16.07
CA VAL A 359 -2.14 16.34 -15.46
C VAL A 359 -2.46 15.07 -16.22
N SER A 360 -2.17 13.91 -15.64
CA SER A 360 -2.47 12.64 -16.29
C SER A 360 -3.99 12.53 -16.47
N GLU A 361 -4.47 12.66 -17.71
CA GLU A 361 -5.89 12.58 -18.06
C GLU A 361 -6.53 11.22 -17.71
N ASN A 362 -5.68 10.24 -17.38
CA ASN A 362 -6.03 8.87 -17.02
C ASN A 362 -6.25 8.66 -15.51
N LEU A 363 -6.30 9.71 -14.68
CA LEU A 363 -6.62 9.56 -13.26
C LEU A 363 -8.02 8.92 -13.11
N SER A 364 -8.14 7.97 -12.17
CA SER A 364 -9.43 7.39 -11.80
C SER A 364 -10.34 8.49 -11.26
N LYS A 365 -11.21 9.03 -12.13
CA LYS A 365 -12.09 10.19 -11.85
C LYS A 365 -13.02 9.97 -10.64
N GLY A 366 -13.17 8.73 -10.18
CA GLY A 366 -13.99 8.37 -9.02
C GLY A 366 -13.24 8.23 -7.69
N ASP A 367 -11.91 8.37 -7.64
CA ASP A 367 -11.15 8.29 -6.38
C ASP A 367 -11.11 9.65 -5.66
N PRO A 368 -11.40 9.71 -4.34
CA PRO A 368 -11.48 10.97 -3.62
C PRO A 368 -10.12 11.68 -3.48
N PHE A 369 -8.99 10.97 -3.52
CA PHE A 369 -7.66 11.59 -3.53
C PHE A 369 -7.33 12.21 -4.89
N CYS A 370 -7.78 11.61 -5.99
CA CYS A 370 -7.67 12.24 -7.31
C CYS A 370 -8.44 13.57 -7.36
N ALA A 371 -9.62 13.62 -6.76
CA ALA A 371 -10.47 14.83 -6.73
C ALA A 371 -9.81 15.98 -5.96
N VAL A 372 -9.27 15.71 -4.75
CA VAL A 372 -8.61 16.77 -3.96
C VAL A 372 -7.31 17.26 -4.62
N LEU A 373 -6.60 16.39 -5.35
CA LEU A 373 -5.28 16.71 -5.92
C LEU A 373 -5.31 17.92 -6.87
N GLN A 374 -6.41 18.10 -7.60
CA GLN A 374 -6.59 19.26 -8.48
C GLN A 374 -6.67 20.56 -7.68
N GLU A 375 -7.40 20.56 -6.55
CA GLU A 375 -7.50 21.70 -5.66
C GLU A 375 -6.15 22.01 -4.98
N LEU A 376 -5.45 20.98 -4.49
CA LEU A 376 -4.12 21.14 -3.88
C LEU A 376 -3.12 21.78 -4.84
N ARG A 377 -3.14 21.39 -6.11
CA ARG A 377 -2.28 21.97 -7.15
C ARG A 377 -2.55 23.46 -7.38
N GLN A 378 -3.83 23.86 -7.40
CA GLN A 378 -4.21 25.27 -7.56
C GLN A 378 -3.70 26.12 -6.38
N ILE A 379 -3.83 25.62 -5.16
CA ILE A 379 -3.32 26.28 -3.95
C ILE A 379 -1.79 26.39 -3.99
N ALA A 380 -1.08 25.29 -4.30
CA ALA A 380 0.38 25.33 -4.39
C ALA A 380 0.86 26.32 -5.48
N GLN A 381 0.20 26.34 -6.63
CA GLN A 381 0.48 27.27 -7.73
C GLN A 381 0.33 28.74 -7.33
N SER A 382 -0.72 29.10 -6.58
CA SER A 382 -0.91 30.49 -6.18
C SER A 382 0.19 30.96 -5.23
N HIS A 383 0.67 30.09 -4.34
CA HIS A 383 1.71 30.44 -3.37
C HIS A 383 3.14 30.38 -3.91
N MET A 384 3.43 29.54 -4.91
CA MET A 384 4.78 29.41 -5.47
C MET A 384 5.13 30.41 -6.59
N LYS A 385 4.13 31.04 -7.24
CA LYS A 385 4.36 32.06 -8.29
C LYS A 385 4.98 33.36 -7.76
N PHE A 386 4.93 33.61 -6.46
CA PHE A 386 5.50 34.81 -5.84
C PHE A 386 6.97 34.57 -5.41
N ASN A 387 7.89 35.20 -6.13
CA ASN A 387 9.34 35.19 -5.92
C ASN A 387 9.77 35.91 -4.61
N PRO A 388 10.87 35.56 -3.94
CA PRO A 388 11.21 34.23 -3.40
C PRO A 388 10.39 33.94 -2.13
N LEU A 389 10.11 32.67 -1.85
CA LEU A 389 9.45 32.20 -0.63
C LEU A 389 10.13 32.84 0.60
N ARG A 390 9.51 33.87 1.18
CA ARG A 390 9.95 34.36 2.48
C ARG A 390 9.73 33.23 3.48
N PRO A 391 10.68 32.94 4.38
CA PRO A 391 10.54 31.87 5.38
C PRO A 391 9.28 32.02 6.27
N THR A 392 8.63 33.18 6.25
CA THR A 392 7.38 33.49 6.96
C THR A 392 6.11 32.96 6.30
N ASN A 393 6.17 32.36 5.10
CA ASN A 393 4.97 32.07 4.29
C ASN A 393 4.73 30.56 4.07
N PHE A 394 4.95 29.69 5.06
CA PHE A 394 4.72 28.25 4.90
C PHE A 394 3.38 27.75 5.44
N ASP A 395 2.52 28.61 5.98
CA ASP A 395 1.24 28.24 6.58
C ASP A 395 0.28 27.52 5.62
N TRP A 396 0.39 27.81 4.32
CA TRP A 396 -0.40 27.13 3.29
C TRP A 396 -0.07 25.63 3.19
N LEU A 397 1.13 25.17 3.62
CA LEU A 397 1.45 23.74 3.69
C LEU A 397 0.58 23.01 4.72
N SER A 398 0.34 23.63 5.88
CA SER A 398 -0.59 23.11 6.89
C SER A 398 -2.03 23.08 6.35
N TYR A 399 -2.40 24.06 5.51
CA TYR A 399 -3.70 24.07 4.84
C TYR A 399 -3.84 22.94 3.81
N LEU A 400 -2.79 22.63 3.04
CA LEU A 400 -2.78 21.45 2.17
C LEU A 400 -2.97 20.16 2.98
N ALA A 401 -2.26 20.03 4.10
CA ALA A 401 -2.40 18.87 4.97
C ALA A 401 -3.83 18.73 5.53
N LEU A 402 -4.45 19.85 5.94
CA LEU A 402 -5.85 19.88 6.36
C LEU A 402 -6.78 19.39 5.25
N LYS A 403 -6.61 19.87 4.01
CA LYS A 403 -7.42 19.45 2.86
C LYS A 403 -7.32 17.95 2.60
N VAL A 404 -6.12 17.38 2.68
CA VAL A 404 -5.89 15.94 2.53
C VAL A 404 -6.54 15.15 3.67
N ALA A 405 -6.37 15.59 4.92
CA ALA A 405 -6.91 14.89 6.09
C ALA A 405 -8.45 14.88 6.15
N ARG A 406 -9.12 15.81 5.44
CA ARG A 406 -10.59 15.86 5.29
C ARG A 406 -11.13 14.88 4.26
N VAL A 407 -10.27 14.27 3.44
CA VAL A 407 -10.70 13.33 2.41
C VAL A 407 -11.16 12.05 3.08
N ALA A 408 -12.46 11.75 2.98
CA ALA A 408 -13.03 10.48 3.41
C ALA A 408 -12.60 9.37 2.44
N SER A 409 -11.42 8.79 2.68
CA SER A 409 -10.86 7.76 1.82
C SER A 409 -11.67 6.46 1.93
N HIS A 410 -12.13 5.96 0.80
CA HIS A 410 -12.66 4.61 0.77
C HIS A 410 -11.59 3.56 1.08
N TRP A 411 -12.02 2.40 1.57
CA TRP A 411 -11.14 1.24 1.74
C TRP A 411 -11.16 0.36 0.48
N PRO A 412 -10.00 -0.15 0.03
CA PRO A 412 -9.93 -0.99 -1.15
C PRO A 412 -10.81 -2.24 -1.04
N ARG A 413 -11.40 -2.70 -2.16
CA ARG A 413 -12.14 -3.98 -2.15
C ARG A 413 -11.23 -5.14 -1.79
N PHE A 414 -10.00 -5.12 -2.31
CA PHE A 414 -8.96 -6.12 -2.02
C PHE A 414 -8.64 -6.23 -0.52
N PHE A 415 -8.87 -5.16 0.25
CA PHE A 415 -8.74 -5.17 1.71
C PHE A 415 -9.63 -6.23 2.36
N PHE A 416 -10.83 -6.43 1.84
CA PHE A 416 -11.81 -7.36 2.41
C PHE A 416 -11.92 -8.67 1.65
N GLN A 417 -11.70 -8.64 0.33
CA GLN A 417 -11.96 -9.77 -0.53
C GLN A 417 -10.96 -9.84 -1.69
N ARG A 418 -10.23 -10.96 -1.71
CA ARG A 418 -9.39 -11.39 -2.83
C ARG A 418 -10.22 -12.28 -3.77
N LEU A 419 -10.31 -11.90 -5.04
CA LEU A 419 -11.07 -12.64 -6.07
C LEU A 419 -10.18 -13.55 -6.92
N GLN A 420 -8.89 -13.23 -6.99
CA GLN A 420 -7.88 -14.03 -7.67
C GLN A 420 -6.73 -14.32 -6.72
N THR A 421 -6.13 -15.49 -6.84
CA THR A 421 -4.91 -15.85 -6.11
C THR A 421 -3.92 -16.43 -7.10
N SER A 422 -2.84 -15.71 -7.33
CA SER A 422 -1.70 -16.13 -8.14
C SER A 422 -0.54 -16.53 -7.23
N THR A 423 0.03 -17.71 -7.45
CA THR A 423 1.20 -18.19 -6.72
C THR A 423 2.27 -18.72 -7.66
N VAL A 424 3.53 -18.47 -7.34
CA VAL A 424 4.70 -19.00 -8.06
C VAL A 424 5.41 -19.98 -7.15
N ARG A 425 5.82 -21.13 -7.69
CA ARG A 425 6.76 -22.03 -7.03
C ARG A 425 8.02 -22.09 -7.88
N LEU A 426 9.15 -21.77 -7.26
CA LEU A 426 10.46 -21.81 -7.90
C LEU A 426 11.26 -23.01 -7.40
N VAL A 427 12.14 -23.53 -8.26
CA VAL A 427 13.10 -24.57 -7.93
C VAL A 427 14.45 -24.17 -8.53
N LEU A 428 15.50 -24.22 -7.72
CA LEU A 428 16.89 -24.02 -8.13
C LEU A 428 17.58 -25.37 -8.31
N LEU A 429 18.28 -25.55 -9.42
CA LEU A 429 19.10 -26.72 -9.72
C LEU A 429 20.51 -26.30 -10.16
N PRO A 430 21.57 -27.03 -9.78
CA PRO A 430 21.57 -28.16 -8.84
C PRO A 430 21.30 -27.75 -7.38
N LYS A 431 20.78 -28.67 -6.58
CA LYS A 431 20.49 -28.48 -5.14
C LYS A 431 21.16 -29.59 -4.34
N ALA A 432 21.81 -29.24 -3.22
CA ALA A 432 22.58 -30.20 -2.39
C ALA A 432 21.70 -31.21 -1.63
N GLY A 433 20.41 -30.91 -1.48
CA GLY A 433 19.45 -31.72 -0.76
C GLY A 433 18.11 -31.02 -0.60
N ASN A 434 17.26 -31.55 0.28
CA ASN A 434 15.92 -31.01 0.53
C ASN A 434 15.90 -29.94 1.62
N ASN A 435 16.95 -29.81 2.44
CA ASN A 435 16.99 -28.79 3.48
C ASN A 435 17.57 -27.47 2.96
N PRO A 436 17.05 -26.32 3.41
CA PRO A 436 17.52 -25.00 2.98
C PRO A 436 18.94 -24.67 3.47
N GLU A 437 19.44 -25.38 4.49
CA GLU A 437 20.79 -25.25 5.03
C GLU A 437 21.80 -26.18 4.34
N ASP A 438 21.35 -27.06 3.44
CA ASP A 438 22.25 -27.95 2.70
C ASP A 438 23.12 -27.12 1.75
N VAL A 439 24.43 -27.33 1.85
CA VAL A 439 25.44 -26.57 1.10
C VAL A 439 25.92 -27.37 -0.10
N LEU A 440 25.78 -26.81 -1.30
CA LEU A 440 26.28 -27.39 -2.54
C LEU A 440 27.77 -27.07 -2.69
N THR A 441 28.62 -28.09 -2.77
CA THR A 441 30.04 -27.88 -3.04
C THR A 441 30.30 -27.82 -4.54
N VAL A 442 31.02 -26.78 -4.99
CA VAL A 442 31.40 -26.58 -6.39
C VAL A 442 32.87 -26.15 -6.53
N SER A 443 33.50 -26.47 -7.66
CA SER A 443 34.89 -26.07 -7.95
C SER A 443 34.98 -24.60 -8.40
N SER A 444 36.06 -23.88 -8.07
CA SER A 444 36.26 -22.48 -8.50
C SER A 444 36.65 -22.30 -9.98
N GLU A 445 37.11 -23.36 -10.66
CA GLU A 445 37.75 -23.23 -11.98
C GLU A 445 36.78 -23.13 -13.17
N VAL A 446 35.51 -23.50 -13.01
CA VAL A 446 34.53 -23.63 -14.10
C VAL A 446 33.30 -22.75 -13.84
N GLY A 447 32.69 -22.24 -14.92
CA GLY A 447 31.38 -21.59 -14.82
C GLY A 447 30.29 -22.62 -14.52
N HIS A 448 29.50 -22.37 -13.48
CA HIS A 448 28.43 -23.25 -13.02
C HIS A 448 27.10 -22.90 -13.67
N MET A 449 26.43 -23.90 -14.22
CA MET A 449 25.09 -23.72 -14.75
C MET A 449 24.07 -23.85 -13.62
N VAL A 450 23.27 -22.81 -13.44
CA VAL A 450 22.13 -22.77 -12.51
C VAL A 450 20.86 -22.72 -13.34
N GLN A 451 20.06 -23.75 -13.22
CA GLN A 451 18.74 -23.82 -13.83
C GLN A 451 17.68 -23.42 -12.81
N VAL A 452 16.83 -22.48 -13.19
CA VAL A 452 15.67 -22.06 -12.40
C VAL A 452 14.42 -22.52 -13.12
N MET A 453 13.64 -23.38 -12.47
CA MET A 453 12.35 -23.86 -12.97
C MET A 453 11.24 -23.26 -12.11
N GLY A 454 10.06 -23.08 -12.68
CA GLY A 454 8.92 -22.66 -11.88
C GLY A 454 7.56 -22.95 -12.49
N VAL A 455 6.55 -22.92 -11.61
CA VAL A 455 5.13 -23.10 -11.95
C VAL A 455 4.32 -21.92 -11.43
N VAL A 456 3.48 -21.34 -12.28
CA VAL A 456 2.54 -20.26 -11.96
C VAL A 456 1.13 -20.85 -11.85
N GLN A 457 0.54 -20.80 -10.66
CA GLN A 457 -0.82 -21.25 -10.41
C GLN A 457 -1.73 -20.03 -10.19
N GLN A 458 -2.79 -19.92 -10.98
CA GLN A 458 -3.81 -18.87 -10.81
C GLN A 458 -5.16 -19.51 -10.45
N ARG A 459 -5.71 -19.15 -9.30
CA ARG A 459 -7.06 -19.54 -8.85
C ARG A 459 -7.97 -18.32 -8.90
N SER A 460 -9.19 -18.48 -9.41
CA SER A 460 -10.15 -17.39 -9.49
C SER A 460 -11.50 -17.77 -8.87
N ARG A 461 -12.10 -16.80 -8.21
CA ARG A 461 -13.49 -16.81 -7.72
C ARG A 461 -14.42 -15.99 -8.61
N LEU A 462 -13.92 -15.46 -9.72
CA LEU A 462 -14.74 -14.77 -10.71
C LEU A 462 -15.59 -15.77 -11.50
N PRO A 463 -16.73 -15.32 -12.08
CA PRO A 463 -17.58 -16.17 -12.90
C PRO A 463 -16.82 -16.85 -14.02
N HIS A 464 -17.21 -18.09 -14.35
CA HIS A 464 -16.66 -18.86 -15.47
C HIS A 464 -15.14 -19.09 -15.42
N GLY A 465 -14.52 -19.02 -14.23
CA GLY A 465 -13.08 -19.24 -14.05
C GLY A 465 -12.21 -18.15 -14.69
N GLN A 466 -12.78 -17.00 -15.03
CA GLN A 466 -12.02 -15.87 -15.60
C GLN A 466 -10.98 -15.38 -14.60
N VAL A 467 -9.80 -14.98 -15.08
CA VAL A 467 -8.79 -14.29 -14.27
C VAL A 467 -8.88 -12.79 -14.57
N ALA A 468 -8.81 -11.97 -13.52
CA ALA A 468 -8.76 -10.51 -13.65
C ALA A 468 -7.49 -10.06 -14.41
N ARG A 469 -6.36 -10.73 -14.14
CA ARG A 469 -5.09 -10.54 -14.85
C ARG A 469 -4.46 -11.88 -15.14
N ARG A 470 -4.20 -12.14 -16.42
CA ARG A 470 -3.52 -13.36 -16.87
C ARG A 470 -2.03 -13.12 -16.98
N ILE A 471 -1.23 -14.04 -16.45
CA ILE A 471 0.23 -14.00 -16.61
C ILE A 471 0.61 -14.67 -17.93
N HIS A 472 1.53 -14.05 -18.67
CA HIS A 472 1.98 -14.57 -19.97
C HIS A 472 3.50 -14.83 -20.03
N ALA A 473 4.29 -14.13 -19.21
CA ALA A 473 5.73 -14.31 -19.13
C ALA A 473 6.22 -14.13 -17.69
N VAL A 474 7.38 -14.70 -17.42
CA VAL A 474 8.08 -14.60 -16.14
C VAL A 474 9.52 -14.20 -16.41
N GLU A 475 9.99 -13.18 -15.71
CA GLU A 475 11.41 -12.87 -15.64
C GLU A 475 11.95 -13.43 -14.33
N VAL A 476 13.07 -14.13 -14.41
CA VAL A 476 13.78 -14.66 -13.26
C VAL A 476 15.00 -13.78 -13.03
N GLU A 477 15.07 -13.19 -11.85
CA GLU A 477 16.27 -12.51 -11.36
C GLU A 477 17.05 -13.47 -10.47
N LEU A 478 18.29 -13.77 -10.86
CA LEU A 478 19.22 -14.58 -10.08
C LEU A 478 20.29 -13.68 -9.49
N THR A 479 20.42 -13.68 -8.16
CA THR A 479 21.47 -12.96 -7.43
C THR A 479 22.34 -13.91 -6.63
N VAL A 480 23.63 -13.61 -6.55
CA VAL A 480 24.60 -14.32 -5.73
C VAL A 480 25.24 -13.35 -4.78
N THR A 481 25.16 -13.62 -3.49
CA THR A 481 25.80 -12.82 -2.43
C THR A 481 26.73 -13.67 -1.60
N THR A 482 27.76 -13.06 -1.00
CA THR A 482 28.57 -13.74 0.01
C THR A 482 27.75 -13.97 1.27
N ALA A 483 27.93 -15.10 1.95
CA ALA A 483 27.34 -15.37 3.25
C ALA A 483 28.42 -15.18 4.32
N SER A 484 28.37 -14.08 5.07
CA SER A 484 29.25 -13.87 6.22
C SER A 484 28.85 -14.82 7.35
N SER A 485 29.76 -15.72 7.74
CA SER A 485 29.69 -16.38 9.05
C SER A 485 30.21 -15.37 10.08
N GLU A 486 29.55 -15.28 11.24
CA GLU A 486 29.84 -14.40 12.40
C GLU A 486 29.08 -13.05 12.47
N THR A 487 27.93 -13.07 13.17
CA THR A 487 27.72 -12.28 14.40
C THR A 487 26.62 -12.95 15.22
N THR A 488 27.01 -13.63 16.30
CA THR A 488 26.15 -13.95 17.44
C THR A 488 25.74 -12.63 18.11
N GLY A 489 24.50 -12.20 17.87
CA GLY A 489 23.89 -11.05 18.55
C GLY A 489 22.84 -10.33 17.70
N LEU A 490 21.57 -10.49 18.08
CA LEU A 490 20.36 -9.80 17.56
C LEU A 490 20.16 -9.79 16.03
N HIS A 491 19.23 -10.64 15.56
CA HIS A 491 18.35 -10.47 14.37
C HIS A 491 18.65 -9.32 13.36
N ARG A 492 19.83 -9.32 12.74
CA ARG A 492 20.07 -8.59 11.48
C ARG A 492 20.84 -9.51 10.54
N ARG A 493 20.12 -10.09 9.57
CA ARG A 493 20.74 -10.72 8.39
C ARG A 493 21.51 -9.61 7.66
N GLY A 494 22.83 -9.60 7.78
CA GLY A 494 23.69 -8.76 6.95
C GLY A 494 23.52 -9.14 5.48
N VAL A 495 23.36 -8.15 4.62
CA VAL A 495 23.43 -8.32 3.15
C VAL A 495 24.92 -8.47 2.84
N GLY A 496 25.37 -9.67 2.48
CA GLY A 496 26.74 -9.85 2.00
C GLY A 496 26.92 -9.23 0.61
N ASP A 497 28.18 -9.05 0.22
CA ASP A 497 28.55 -8.40 -1.04
C ASP A 497 27.93 -9.11 -2.26
N LEU A 498 27.40 -8.31 -3.19
CA LEU A 498 26.82 -8.81 -4.44
C LEU A 498 27.94 -9.27 -5.38
N VAL A 499 27.90 -10.55 -5.73
CA VAL A 499 28.91 -11.23 -6.56
C VAL A 499 28.44 -11.36 -8.00
N PHE A 500 27.15 -11.65 -8.19
CA PHE A 500 26.55 -11.85 -9.50
C PHE A 500 25.08 -11.43 -9.48
N SER A 501 24.61 -10.81 -10.55
CA SER A 501 23.20 -10.56 -10.80
C SER A 501 22.90 -10.70 -12.28
N SER A 502 21.84 -11.42 -12.63
CA SER A 502 21.36 -11.54 -14.00
C SER A 502 19.85 -11.74 -14.03
N ILE A 503 19.21 -11.18 -15.05
CA ILE A 503 17.78 -11.36 -15.32
C ILE A 503 17.60 -12.11 -16.64
N ARG A 504 16.70 -13.09 -16.66
CA ARG A 504 16.32 -13.85 -17.85
C ARG A 504 14.81 -13.96 -17.95
N SER A 505 14.26 -13.74 -19.14
CA SER A 505 12.82 -13.81 -19.39
C SER A 505 12.47 -15.16 -20.04
N ALA A 506 11.38 -15.77 -19.58
CA ALA A 506 10.81 -16.99 -20.13
C ALA A 506 9.30 -16.80 -20.41
N ARG A 507 8.83 -17.35 -21.52
CA ARG A 507 7.39 -17.44 -21.80
C ARG A 507 6.79 -18.60 -21.03
N LEU A 508 5.56 -18.41 -20.54
CA LEU A 508 4.81 -19.48 -19.89
C LEU A 508 4.38 -20.52 -20.91
N GLN A 509 4.78 -21.77 -20.69
CA GLN A 509 4.28 -22.93 -21.39
C GLN A 509 3.19 -23.56 -20.51
N ARG A 510 1.94 -23.13 -20.76
CA ARG A 510 0.79 -23.37 -19.86
C ARG A 510 1.02 -22.67 -18.50
N ASP A 511 1.42 -23.41 -17.49
CA ASP A 511 1.73 -22.96 -16.14
C ASP A 511 3.23 -23.06 -15.81
N TYR A 512 4.04 -23.66 -16.68
CA TYR A 512 5.46 -23.94 -16.45
C TYR A 512 6.40 -22.96 -17.16
N PHE A 513 7.55 -22.66 -16.56
CA PHE A 513 8.66 -21.92 -17.18
C PHE A 513 10.01 -22.39 -16.64
N HIS A 514 11.09 -22.10 -17.37
CA HIS A 514 12.46 -22.27 -16.88
C HIS A 514 13.42 -21.26 -17.51
N CYS A 515 14.51 -20.99 -16.81
CA CYS A 515 15.62 -20.14 -17.22
C CYS A 515 16.95 -20.81 -16.86
N GLU A 516 18.00 -20.54 -17.62
CA GLU A 516 19.36 -21.02 -17.35
C GLU A 516 20.31 -19.83 -17.18
N PHE A 517 21.19 -19.94 -16.19
CA PHE A 517 22.18 -18.94 -15.83
C PHE A 517 23.55 -19.59 -15.73
N CYS A 518 24.60 -18.89 -16.18
CA CYS A 518 25.98 -19.31 -15.96
C CYS A 518 26.60 -18.39 -14.91
N VAL A 519 26.94 -18.95 -13.76
CA VAL A 519 27.49 -18.25 -12.59
C VAL A 519 28.96 -18.60 -12.45
N ARG A 520 29.83 -17.60 -12.33
CA ARG A 520 31.22 -17.80 -11.90
C ARG A 520 31.38 -17.27 -10.50
N PHE A 521 31.88 -18.11 -9.61
CA PHE A 521 32.19 -17.69 -8.25
C PHE A 521 33.64 -17.18 -8.17
N PRO A 522 33.90 -16.12 -7.39
CA PRO A 522 35.26 -15.66 -7.12
C PRO A 522 36.10 -16.75 -6.46
N ASP A 523 37.38 -16.84 -6.85
CA ASP A 523 38.31 -17.79 -6.25
C ASP A 523 38.69 -17.31 -4.83
N PRO A 524 38.54 -18.13 -3.78
CA PRO A 524 38.82 -17.73 -2.40
C PRO A 524 40.30 -17.36 -2.16
N ALA A 525 41.21 -17.71 -3.06
CA ALA A 525 42.63 -17.37 -2.97
C ALA A 525 42.96 -15.89 -3.29
N GLN A 526 42.08 -15.16 -4.00
CA GLN A 526 42.37 -13.79 -4.46
C GLN A 526 41.89 -12.69 -3.50
N SER A 527 41.18 -13.03 -2.42
CA SER A 527 40.59 -12.04 -1.50
C SER A 527 41.48 -11.70 -0.27
N SER A 528 42.67 -12.28 -0.15
CA SER A 528 43.60 -12.05 0.98
C SER A 528 44.95 -11.51 0.49
N HIS A 529 45.05 -10.18 0.41
CA HIS A 529 46.33 -9.50 0.63
C HIS A 529 46.46 -9.22 2.13
N ASN A 530 46.70 -10.26 2.93
CA ASN A 530 47.51 -10.23 4.15
C ASN A 530 47.19 -11.43 5.04
N THR A 531 48.25 -11.99 5.61
CA THR A 531 48.29 -12.99 6.68
C THR A 531 47.80 -14.40 6.35
N ALA A 532 48.78 -15.30 6.30
CA ALA A 532 48.61 -16.73 6.34
C ALA A 532 47.94 -17.17 7.64
N GLN A 533 46.62 -17.35 7.64
CA GLN A 533 45.91 -18.32 8.49
C GLN A 533 44.41 -18.33 8.14
N ARG A 534 43.88 -19.55 7.99
CA ARG A 534 42.49 -19.95 7.63
C ARG A 534 42.10 -19.77 6.16
N GLN A 535 42.20 -20.88 5.41
CA GLN A 535 41.31 -21.17 4.28
C GLN A 535 39.87 -21.25 4.82
N THR A 536 39.18 -20.11 4.95
CA THR A 536 37.74 -20.13 5.20
C THR A 536 37.05 -20.39 3.87
N SER A 537 36.42 -21.56 3.75
CA SER A 537 35.57 -21.86 2.60
C SER A 537 34.48 -20.79 2.53
N THR A 538 34.54 -19.91 1.55
CA THR A 538 33.51 -18.86 1.40
C THR A 538 32.21 -19.52 0.96
N ILE A 539 31.14 -19.25 1.70
CA ILE A 539 29.79 -19.70 1.35
C ILE A 539 29.12 -18.56 0.61
N TYR A 540 28.48 -18.88 -0.50
CA TYR A 540 27.66 -17.98 -1.29
C TYR A 540 26.19 -18.36 -1.14
N ARG A 541 25.31 -17.37 -1.16
CA ARG A 541 23.86 -17.56 -1.25
C ARG A 541 23.42 -17.22 -2.66
N VAL A 542 22.91 -18.22 -3.38
CA VAL A 542 22.26 -18.05 -4.68
C VAL A 542 20.77 -17.89 -4.44
N SER A 543 20.17 -16.80 -4.93
CA SER A 543 18.75 -16.47 -4.73
C SER A 543 18.06 -16.23 -6.07
N ALA A 544 16.90 -16.84 -6.29
CA ALA A 544 16.05 -16.62 -7.45
C ALA A 544 14.73 -15.95 -7.05
N VAL A 545 14.37 -14.90 -7.79
CA VAL A 545 13.11 -14.15 -7.65
C VAL A 545 12.36 -14.15 -8.96
N ALA A 546 11.05 -14.40 -8.91
CA ALA A 546 10.17 -14.30 -10.08
C ALA A 546 9.53 -12.90 -10.17
N ILE A 547 9.62 -12.30 -11.34
CA ILE A 547 8.93 -11.06 -11.72
C ILE A 547 7.93 -11.43 -12.81
N LEU A 548 6.64 -11.29 -12.53
CA LEU A 548 5.57 -11.73 -13.42
C LEU A 548 5.20 -10.61 -14.39
N SER A 549 4.93 -10.96 -15.65
CA SER A 549 4.41 -10.03 -16.64
C SER A 549 2.99 -10.44 -17.03
N ASP A 550 2.04 -9.52 -16.87
CA ASP A 550 0.66 -9.73 -17.27
C ASP A 550 0.44 -9.43 -18.76
N THR A 551 -0.71 -9.81 -19.30
CA THR A 551 -1.08 -9.58 -20.72
C THR A 551 -1.12 -8.11 -21.12
N PHE A 552 -1.12 -7.17 -20.16
CA PHE A 552 -1.09 -5.73 -20.42
C PHE A 552 0.35 -5.19 -20.41
N GLY A 553 1.36 -6.04 -20.20
CA GLY A 553 2.77 -5.65 -20.13
C GLY A 553 3.19 -5.09 -18.76
N THR A 554 2.31 -5.15 -17.75
CA THR A 554 2.65 -4.70 -16.39
C THR A 554 3.52 -5.74 -15.71
N ARG A 555 4.58 -5.28 -15.05
CA ARG A 555 5.53 -6.11 -14.30
C ARG A 555 5.16 -6.13 -12.82
N TRP A 556 5.16 -7.32 -12.23
CA TRP A 556 4.72 -7.57 -10.86
C TRP A 556 5.80 -8.29 -10.08
N ARG A 557 6.31 -7.66 -9.01
CA ARG A 557 7.33 -8.24 -8.14
C ARG A 557 6.66 -8.70 -6.85
N LEU A 558 6.34 -9.99 -6.81
CA LEU A 558 5.69 -10.61 -5.66
C LEU A 558 6.72 -11.03 -4.61
N THR A 559 6.27 -11.06 -3.35
CA THR A 559 6.94 -11.64 -2.18
C THR A 559 6.29 -12.96 -1.75
N HIS A 560 6.91 -13.66 -0.79
CA HIS A 560 6.35 -14.86 -0.14
C HIS A 560 4.88 -14.66 0.26
N ALA A 561 4.58 -13.56 0.98
CA ALA A 561 3.24 -13.26 1.46
C ALA A 561 2.23 -12.99 0.31
N SER A 562 2.67 -12.34 -0.77
CA SER A 562 1.80 -12.05 -1.92
C SER A 562 1.61 -13.23 -2.88
N GLY A 563 2.51 -14.21 -2.86
CA GLY A 563 2.38 -15.49 -3.57
C GLY A 563 3.62 -15.98 -4.31
N ALA A 564 4.75 -15.27 -4.31
CA ALA A 564 5.99 -15.72 -4.95
C ALA A 564 7.18 -15.68 -3.96
N PRO A 565 7.51 -16.80 -3.32
CA PRO A 565 8.66 -16.87 -2.43
C PRO A 565 9.98 -16.78 -3.22
N ILE A 566 11.01 -16.26 -2.55
CA ILE A 566 12.38 -16.31 -3.04
C ILE A 566 12.89 -17.72 -2.81
N GLU A 567 13.40 -18.37 -3.85
CA GLU A 567 14.09 -19.67 -3.70
C GLU A 567 15.58 -19.43 -3.52
N THR A 568 16.18 -20.08 -2.53
CA THR A 568 17.60 -19.88 -2.19
C THR A 568 18.32 -21.19 -2.02
N THR A 569 19.59 -21.25 -2.44
CA THR A 569 20.50 -22.36 -2.12
C THR A 569 21.87 -21.83 -1.68
N LEU A 570 22.54 -22.57 -0.80
CA LEU A 570 23.87 -22.24 -0.33
C LEU A 570 24.92 -23.00 -1.14
N VAL A 571 25.99 -22.32 -1.52
CA VAL A 571 27.05 -22.87 -2.35
C VAL A 571 28.39 -22.64 -1.67
N ARG A 572 29.17 -23.69 -1.45
CA ARG A 572 30.57 -23.62 -1.01
C ARG A 572 31.46 -23.79 -2.23
N VAL A 573 32.43 -22.89 -2.37
CA VAL A 573 33.43 -22.98 -3.45
C VAL A 573 34.72 -23.55 -2.89
N GLU A 574 35.21 -24.62 -3.50
CA GLU A 574 36.49 -25.25 -3.17
C GLU A 574 37.49 -25.03 -4.31
N SER A 575 38.68 -24.53 -3.97
CA SER A 575 39.83 -24.49 -4.89
C SER A 575 40.55 -25.83 -4.78
N ILE A 576 40.80 -26.51 -5.90
CA ILE A 576 41.58 -27.74 -5.90
C ILE A 576 43.05 -27.34 -5.65
N ASN A 577 43.57 -27.67 -4.47
CA ASN A 577 45.01 -27.60 -4.22
C ASN A 577 45.68 -28.66 -5.09
N ASN A 578 46.37 -28.26 -6.16
CA ASN A 578 47.18 -29.14 -7.02
C ASN A 578 48.41 -29.77 -6.34
N SER A 579 48.43 -29.89 -5.01
CA SER A 579 49.59 -30.37 -4.24
C SER A 579 49.57 -31.87 -3.88
N SER A 580 48.63 -32.68 -4.40
CA SER A 580 48.55 -34.12 -4.05
C SER A 580 48.60 -35.10 -5.24
N LEU A 581 49.06 -34.67 -6.42
CA LEU A 581 49.52 -35.60 -7.46
C LEU A 581 51.01 -35.91 -7.28
N SER A 582 51.38 -36.48 -6.12
CA SER A 582 52.64 -37.19 -6.00
C SER A 582 52.47 -38.54 -6.71
N LEU A 583 53.07 -38.67 -7.90
CA LEU A 583 53.19 -39.94 -8.60
C LEU A 583 53.71 -41.02 -7.65
N PRO A 584 53.12 -42.23 -7.59
CA PRO A 584 53.82 -43.35 -7.01
C PRO A 584 55.05 -43.65 -7.86
N SER A 585 56.20 -43.74 -7.21
CA SER A 585 57.48 -44.07 -7.82
C SER A 585 57.37 -45.38 -8.62
N THR A 586 57.81 -45.30 -9.87
CA THR A 586 57.99 -46.43 -10.79
C THR A 586 58.92 -47.49 -10.21
N PRO A 587 58.61 -48.80 -10.33
CA PRO A 587 59.54 -49.87 -9.98
C PRO A 587 60.52 -50.12 -11.12
N THR A 588 61.81 -50.17 -10.80
CA THR A 588 62.90 -50.48 -11.72
C THR A 588 62.96 -51.98 -12.07
N LYS A 589 62.78 -52.27 -13.36
CA LYS A 589 63.30 -53.37 -14.22
C LYS A 589 63.73 -54.74 -13.65
N LEU A 590 63.03 -55.76 -14.16
CA LEU A 590 63.46 -57.05 -14.76
C LEU A 590 64.86 -57.63 -14.45
N THR A 591 64.84 -58.89 -13.98
CA THR A 591 65.67 -60.00 -14.50
C THR A 591 64.93 -61.35 -14.37
N ASP A 592 64.56 -61.89 -15.53
CA ASP A 592 64.51 -63.30 -16.02
C ASP A 592 63.83 -64.50 -15.31
N PRO A 593 63.43 -65.54 -16.10
CA PRO A 593 62.46 -66.55 -15.75
C PRO A 593 63.05 -67.95 -15.48
N ALA A 594 62.46 -68.67 -14.53
CA ALA A 594 62.41 -70.13 -14.30
C ALA A 594 61.92 -70.28 -12.84
N ASP A 595 61.06 -71.18 -12.41
CA ASP A 595 60.77 -72.51 -12.91
C ASP A 595 59.47 -72.99 -12.23
N SER A 596 58.91 -74.03 -12.85
CA SER A 596 57.74 -74.84 -12.50
C SER A 596 57.36 -75.07 -11.02
N ARG A 597 56.03 -75.25 -10.81
CA ARG A 597 55.30 -76.22 -9.93
C ARG A 597 54.21 -75.54 -9.06
N VAL A 598 52.93 -75.69 -9.41
CA VAL A 598 52.04 -76.82 -9.04
C VAL A 598 51.75 -76.83 -7.53
N ASN A 599 50.59 -76.30 -7.10
CA ASN A 599 49.43 -77.09 -6.65
C ASN A 599 48.41 -76.25 -5.84
N VAL A 600 47.14 -76.49 -6.21
CA VAL A 600 45.85 -76.28 -5.49
C VAL A 600 45.40 -74.84 -5.26
#